data_AF-A0A2G9PQC0-F1
#
_entry.id   AF-A0A2G9PQC0-F1
#
_cell.length_a   1.000
_cell.length_b   1.000
_cell.length_c   1.000
_cell.angle_alpha   90.00
_cell.angle_beta   90.00
_cell.angle_gamma   90.00
#
_symmetry.space_group_name_H-M   'P 1'
#
loop_
_entity.id
_entity.type
_entity.pdbx_description
1 polymer ?
#
loop_
_entity_poly.entity_id
_entity_poly.type
_entity_poly.pdbx_seq_one_letter_code
_entity_poly.pdbx_strand_id
1 'polypeptide(L)'
;MEQDTMLVCGNCNSTVAVSSMKYNSTGDYLICKKCYNKEHDKIDVDVEDEINAELKKLEVRMPQKKARPMLHHMDYARVNYQCTHCGYKYSRKKDADYNRQCPYCSKNAVEVLNRSAVEDVDEDTAPSVFFSVDNLLN
;
A
#
# COMPACT_ATOMS: atom_id res chain seq x y z
N MET A 1 -22.04 -9.35 -31.30
CA MET A 1 -22.15 -10.66 -30.63
C MET A 1 -20.76 -11.24 -30.62
N GLU A 2 -20.07 -11.18 -29.48
CA GLU A 2 -18.75 -11.77 -29.35
C GLU A 2 -18.93 -13.28 -29.18
N GLN A 3 -18.37 -14.08 -30.08
CA GLN A 3 -18.37 -15.53 -29.97
C GLN A 3 -17.15 -15.95 -29.17
N ASP A 4 -17.37 -16.50 -27.97
CA ASP A 4 -16.28 -17.05 -27.16
C ASP A 4 -15.67 -18.27 -27.86
N THR A 5 -14.37 -18.19 -28.13
CA THR A 5 -13.61 -19.32 -28.66
C THR A 5 -13.44 -20.36 -27.56
N MET A 6 -13.70 -21.62 -27.88
CA MET A 6 -13.63 -22.76 -26.96
C MET A 6 -12.37 -23.59 -27.26
N LEU A 7 -11.62 -23.96 -26.22
CA LEU A 7 -10.40 -24.78 -26.31
C LEU A 7 -10.44 -25.95 -25.34
N VAL A 8 -9.63 -26.97 -25.60
CA VAL A 8 -9.54 -28.18 -24.77
C VAL A 8 -8.43 -28.01 -23.74
N CYS A 9 -8.74 -28.25 -22.47
CA CYS A 9 -7.75 -28.26 -21.38
C CYS A 9 -6.74 -29.39 -21.56
N GLY A 10 -5.44 -29.09 -21.54
CA GLY A 10 -4.38 -30.10 -21.71
C GLY A 10 -4.24 -31.12 -20.57
N ASN A 11 -4.87 -30.90 -19.42
CA ASN A 11 -4.79 -31.80 -18.27
C ASN A 11 -6.03 -32.70 -18.12
N CYS A 12 -7.24 -32.12 -18.16
CA CYS A 12 -8.49 -32.88 -17.97
C CYS A 12 -9.32 -33.09 -19.25
N ASN A 13 -8.85 -32.61 -20.40
CA ASN A 13 -9.53 -32.70 -21.71
C ASN A 13 -10.95 -32.11 -21.75
N SER A 14 -11.32 -31.25 -20.80
CA SER A 14 -12.58 -30.52 -20.83
C SER A 14 -12.52 -29.34 -21.80
N THR A 15 -13.55 -29.16 -22.62
CA THR A 15 -13.73 -27.97 -23.46
C THR A 15 -14.18 -26.79 -22.61
N VAL A 16 -13.40 -25.71 -22.60
CA VAL A 16 -13.64 -24.50 -21.80
C VAL A 16 -13.39 -23.24 -22.63
N ALA A 17 -14.03 -22.13 -22.26
CA ALA A 17 -13.80 -20.85 -22.94
C ALA A 17 -12.36 -20.37 -22.73
N VAL A 18 -11.74 -19.80 -23.77
CA VAL A 18 -10.36 -19.28 -23.74
C VAL A 18 -10.15 -18.29 -22.58
N SER A 19 -11.16 -17.47 -22.28
CA SER A 19 -11.17 -16.50 -21.18
C SER A 19 -10.95 -17.12 -19.79
N SER A 20 -11.24 -18.41 -19.63
CA SER A 20 -11.14 -19.17 -18.38
C SER A 20 -9.92 -20.10 -18.28
N MET A 21 -9.05 -20.09 -19.30
CA MET A 21 -7.83 -20.90 -19.33
C MET A 21 -6.64 -20.16 -18.72
N LYS A 22 -5.70 -20.92 -18.16
CA LYS A 22 -4.42 -20.46 -17.61
C LYS A 22 -3.31 -21.37 -18.13
N TYR A 23 -2.07 -20.91 -18.15
CA TYR A 23 -0.93 -21.80 -18.41
C TYR A 23 -0.67 -22.71 -17.21
N ASN A 24 -0.15 -23.91 -17.46
CA ASN A 24 0.35 -24.80 -16.41
C ASN A 24 1.57 -24.20 -15.69
N SER A 25 2.00 -24.81 -14.59
CA SER A 25 3.17 -24.37 -13.81
C SER A 25 4.48 -24.25 -14.62
N THR A 26 4.61 -24.97 -15.74
CA THR A 26 5.78 -24.92 -16.65
C THR A 26 5.66 -23.85 -17.75
N GLY A 27 4.43 -23.47 -18.15
CA GLY A 27 4.17 -22.53 -19.24
C GLY A 27 3.96 -23.14 -20.62
N ASP A 28 3.94 -24.47 -20.74
CA ASP A 28 3.94 -25.17 -22.03
C ASP A 28 2.56 -25.35 -22.67
N TYR A 29 1.51 -25.48 -21.86
CA TYR A 29 0.15 -25.72 -22.34
C TYR A 29 -0.92 -25.05 -21.48
N LEU A 30 -2.10 -24.85 -22.06
CA LEU A 30 -3.25 -24.25 -21.40
C LEU A 30 -4.08 -25.30 -20.65
N ILE A 31 -4.39 -24.98 -19.40
CA ILE A 31 -5.23 -25.76 -18.49
C ILE A 31 -6.43 -24.94 -18.02
N CYS A 32 -7.51 -25.63 -17.64
CA CYS A 32 -8.69 -24.98 -17.08
C CYS A 32 -8.44 -24.51 -15.64
N LYS A 33 -9.22 -23.53 -15.17
CA LYS A 33 -9.14 -23.01 -13.80
C LYS A 33 -9.17 -24.10 -12.70
N LYS A 34 -9.93 -25.18 -12.90
CA LYS A 34 -10.00 -26.31 -11.95
C LYS A 34 -8.67 -27.07 -11.85
N CYS A 35 -7.99 -27.28 -12.98
CA CYS A 35 -6.68 -27.92 -13.02
C CYS A 35 -5.60 -27.00 -12.45
N TYR A 36 -5.69 -25.70 -12.75
CA TYR A 36 -4.77 -24.69 -12.22
C TYR A 36 -4.79 -24.64 -10.69
N ASN A 37 -5.97 -24.57 -10.08
CA ASN A 37 -6.10 -24.59 -8.62
C ASN A 37 -5.52 -25.87 -8.01
N LYS A 38 -5.73 -27.04 -8.63
CA LYS A 38 -5.13 -28.30 -8.12
C LYS A 38 -3.60 -28.31 -8.15
N GLU A 39 -2.98 -27.61 -9.10
CA GLU A 39 -1.52 -27.47 -9.17
C GLU A 39 -1.00 -26.45 -8.15
N HIS A 40 -1.74 -25.38 -7.89
CA HIS A 40 -1.30 -24.26 -7.04
C HIS A 40 -1.78 -24.28 -5.59
N ASP A 41 -2.88 -24.98 -5.26
CA ASP A 41 -3.43 -25.07 -3.90
C ASP A 41 -2.56 -25.95 -2.98
N LYS A 42 -1.52 -26.62 -3.50
CA LYS A 42 -0.61 -27.47 -2.73
C LYS A 42 0.55 -26.71 -2.07
N ILE A 43 0.62 -25.38 -2.20
CA ILE A 43 1.78 -24.61 -1.72
C ILE A 43 1.54 -23.97 -0.33
N ASP A 44 0.31 -23.93 0.18
CA ASP A 44 0.00 -23.15 1.40
C ASP A 44 -0.38 -23.99 2.64
N VAL A 45 -0.07 -25.29 2.69
CA VAL A 45 -0.35 -26.10 3.89
C VAL A 45 0.89 -26.92 4.23
N ASP A 46 1.59 -26.48 5.28
CA ASP A 46 2.46 -27.22 6.21
C ASP A 46 3.76 -26.46 6.59
N VAL A 47 4.20 -25.46 5.81
CA VAL A 47 5.43 -24.72 6.15
C VAL A 47 5.23 -23.75 7.32
N GLU A 48 4.05 -23.16 7.49
CA GLU A 48 3.79 -22.25 8.61
C GLU A 48 3.61 -22.99 9.95
N ASP A 49 3.07 -24.21 9.93
CA ASP A 49 2.88 -25.00 11.16
C ASP A 49 4.18 -25.64 11.65
N GLU A 50 5.08 -26.04 10.75
CA GLU A 50 6.39 -26.58 11.14
C GLU A 50 7.34 -25.48 11.64
N ILE A 51 7.32 -24.28 11.03
CA ILE A 51 8.08 -23.12 11.53
C ILE A 51 7.54 -22.63 12.89
N ASN A 52 6.22 -22.62 13.09
CA ASN A 52 5.63 -22.24 14.37
C ASN A 52 5.90 -23.27 15.48
N ALA A 53 5.96 -24.57 15.16
CA ALA A 53 6.31 -25.61 16.13
C ALA A 53 7.78 -25.52 16.57
N GLU A 54 8.68 -25.12 15.68
CA GLU A 54 10.11 -24.98 15.99
C GLU A 54 10.40 -23.69 16.79
N LEU A 55 9.71 -22.58 16.49
CA LEU A 55 9.76 -21.36 17.30
C LEU A 55 9.25 -21.58 18.74
N LYS A 56 8.25 -22.43 18.92
CA LYS A 56 7.67 -22.73 20.25
C LYS A 56 8.60 -23.56 21.15
N LYS A 57 9.55 -24.32 20.58
CA LYS A 57 10.59 -25.04 21.34
C LYS A 57 11.77 -24.14 21.73
N LEU A 58 11.95 -23.00 21.09
CA LEU A 58 12.99 -22.02 21.40
C LEU A 58 12.56 -20.98 22.47
N GLU A 59 11.34 -21.03 23.00
CA GLU A 59 10.94 -20.30 24.23
C GLU A 59 11.58 -20.87 25.52
N VAL A 60 12.84 -21.32 25.41
CA VAL A 60 13.68 -21.62 26.56
C VAL A 60 14.08 -20.31 27.21
N ARG A 61 13.41 -20.00 28.32
CA ARG A 61 13.89 -19.12 29.41
C ARG A 61 14.49 -17.81 28.94
N MET A 62 13.69 -16.96 28.29
CA MET A 62 14.02 -15.54 28.34
C MET A 62 14.03 -15.13 29.82
N PRO A 63 15.16 -14.62 30.36
CA PRO A 63 15.17 -14.07 31.70
C PRO A 63 14.11 -12.97 31.73
N GLN A 64 13.19 -13.01 32.69
CA GLN A 64 12.21 -11.96 32.90
C GLN A 64 12.96 -10.64 33.06
N LYS A 65 13.07 -9.90 31.95
CA LYS A 65 13.63 -8.56 31.95
C LYS A 65 12.64 -7.76 32.78
N LYS A 66 13.02 -7.45 34.02
CA LYS A 66 12.37 -6.44 34.86
C LYS A 66 11.91 -5.33 33.93
N ALA A 67 10.61 -5.05 33.91
CA ALA A 67 10.00 -4.08 33.03
C ALA A 67 10.87 -2.82 32.99
N ARG A 68 11.62 -2.65 31.91
CA ARG A 68 12.29 -1.37 31.68
C ARG A 68 11.13 -0.41 31.47
N PRO A 69 11.09 0.73 32.19
CA PRO A 69 10.05 1.72 31.98
C PRO A 69 9.98 1.97 30.49
N MET A 70 8.77 1.86 29.91
CA MET A 70 8.54 2.24 28.52
C MET A 70 9.05 3.67 28.42
N LEU A 71 10.22 3.83 27.78
CA LEU A 71 10.73 5.14 27.43
C LEU A 71 9.64 5.70 26.55
N HIS A 72 8.90 6.64 27.12
CA HIS A 72 7.89 7.44 26.45
C HIS A 72 8.49 7.77 25.08
N HIS A 73 7.85 7.27 24.04
CA HIS A 73 8.20 7.67 22.69
C HIS A 73 7.89 9.17 22.67
N MET A 74 8.90 10.00 22.98
CA MET A 74 8.73 11.44 22.89
C MET A 74 8.44 11.68 21.43
N ASP A 75 7.21 12.10 21.16
CA ASP A 75 6.74 12.52 19.85
C ASP A 75 7.48 13.80 19.48
N TYR A 76 8.75 13.66 19.10
CA TYR A 76 9.53 14.76 18.57
C TYR A 76 8.84 15.18 17.28
N ALA A 77 8.28 16.39 17.27
CA ALA A 77 7.70 16.99 16.09
C ALA A 77 8.69 16.85 14.92
N ARG A 78 8.29 16.09 13.89
CA ARG A 78 9.06 15.93 12.66
C ARG A 78 8.54 16.93 11.64
N VAL A 79 9.44 17.68 11.03
CA VAL A 79 9.15 18.60 9.94
C VAL A 79 9.56 17.91 8.63
N ASN A 80 8.67 17.98 7.64
CA ASN A 80 8.93 17.47 6.30
C ASN A 80 9.55 18.56 5.43
N TYR A 81 10.54 18.18 4.65
CA TYR A 81 11.30 19.05 3.75
C TYR A 81 11.26 18.47 2.35
N GLN A 82 11.33 19.33 1.34
CA GLN A 82 11.47 18.96 -0.06
C GLN A 82 12.56 19.83 -0.71
N CYS A 83 13.47 19.19 -1.43
CA CYS A 83 14.44 19.93 -2.24
C CYS A 83 13.78 20.44 -3.53
N THR A 84 13.90 21.74 -3.82
CA THR A 84 13.38 22.36 -5.05
C THR A 84 14.24 22.03 -6.28
N HIS A 85 15.50 21.65 -6.08
CA HIS A 85 16.40 21.32 -7.19
C HIS A 85 16.27 19.86 -7.66
N CYS A 86 16.19 18.88 -6.76
CA CYS A 86 16.12 17.46 -7.12
C CYS A 86 14.78 16.79 -6.77
N GLY A 87 13.86 17.49 -6.09
CA GLY A 87 12.56 16.96 -5.70
C GLY A 87 12.58 15.99 -4.51
N TYR A 88 13.75 15.68 -3.93
CA TYR A 88 13.86 14.72 -2.84
C TYR A 88 13.17 15.18 -1.56
N LYS A 89 12.38 14.31 -0.93
CA LYS A 89 11.58 14.58 0.28
C LYS A 89 12.13 13.83 1.49
N TYR A 90 12.22 14.49 2.64
CA TYR A 90 12.72 13.88 3.89
C TYR A 90 12.18 14.58 5.13
N SER A 91 12.28 13.90 6.27
CA SER A 91 11.79 14.41 7.56
C SER A 91 12.96 14.56 8.56
N ARG A 92 12.98 15.64 9.33
CA ARG A 92 13.92 15.84 10.43
C ARG A 92 13.21 16.35 11.68
N LYS A 93 13.85 16.20 12.84
CA LYS A 93 13.36 16.78 14.10
C LYS A 93 13.33 18.31 13.98
N LYS A 94 12.29 18.95 14.51
CA LYS A 94 12.10 20.41 14.46
C LYS A 94 13.24 21.18 15.12
N ASP A 95 13.83 20.63 16.18
CA ASP A 95 14.85 21.29 17.00
C ASP A 95 16.29 20.95 16.58
N ALA A 96 16.49 20.25 15.45
CA ALA A 96 17.83 19.98 14.95
C ALA A 96 18.32 21.17 14.11
N ASP A 97 19.51 21.69 14.43
CA ASP A 97 20.18 22.72 13.63
C ASP A 97 20.31 22.26 12.18
N TYR A 98 19.53 22.87 11.29
CA TYR A 98 19.43 22.46 9.90
C TYR A 98 19.94 23.56 8.96
N ASN A 99 21.05 23.27 8.27
CA ASN A 99 21.78 24.19 7.39
C ASN A 99 21.11 24.42 6.02
N ARG A 100 19.84 24.05 5.83
CA ARG A 100 19.08 24.17 4.57
C ARG A 100 19.71 23.48 3.35
N GLN A 101 20.66 22.56 3.58
CA GLN A 101 21.36 21.85 2.52
C GLN A 101 20.69 20.50 2.24
N CYS A 102 20.39 20.24 0.97
CA CYS A 102 19.82 18.95 0.57
C CYS A 102 20.84 17.81 0.78
N PRO A 103 20.47 16.69 1.43
CA PRO A 103 21.38 15.57 1.67
C PRO A 103 21.78 14.81 0.40
N TYR A 104 21.08 15.01 -0.72
CA TYR A 104 21.33 14.29 -1.97
C TYR A 104 22.08 15.11 -3.00
N CYS A 105 21.72 16.39 -3.18
CA CYS A 105 22.34 17.24 -4.21
C CYS A 105 23.27 18.31 -3.64
N SER A 106 23.37 18.43 -2.31
CA SER A 106 24.21 19.40 -1.60
C SER A 106 23.93 20.88 -1.93
N LYS A 107 22.84 21.18 -2.64
CA LYS A 107 22.40 22.54 -2.95
C LYS A 107 21.51 23.09 -1.82
N ASN A 108 21.61 24.40 -1.59
CA ASN A 108 20.82 25.13 -0.59
C ASN A 108 19.43 25.50 -1.15
N ALA A 109 18.69 24.48 -1.55
CA ALA A 109 17.44 24.62 -2.30
C ALA A 109 16.38 23.71 -1.66
N VAL A 110 15.99 24.00 -0.42
CA VAL A 110 15.09 23.16 0.39
C VAL A 110 13.96 24.00 0.98
N GLU A 111 12.73 23.54 0.76
CA GLU A 111 11.49 24.14 1.27
C GLU A 111 10.84 23.22 2.32
N VAL A 112 10.15 23.84 3.29
CA VAL A 112 9.41 23.12 4.32
C VAL A 112 8.04 22.77 3.76
N LEU A 113 7.74 21.48 3.70
CA LEU A 113 6.39 21.00 3.43
C LEU A 113 5.59 21.10 4.73
N ASN A 114 5.08 22.30 5.00
CA ASN A 114 3.99 22.44 5.96
C ASN A 114 2.80 21.72 5.36
N ARG A 115 2.54 20.49 5.83
CA ARG A 115 1.15 20.04 5.93
C ARG A 115 0.54 20.96 6.97
N SER A 116 0.11 22.15 6.55
CA SER A 116 -0.96 22.83 7.23
C SER A 116 -2.02 21.74 7.38
N ALA A 117 -2.32 21.37 8.62
CA ALA A 117 -3.53 20.64 8.89
C ALA A 117 -4.59 21.35 8.07
N VAL A 118 -5.22 20.63 7.15
CA VAL A 118 -6.49 21.08 6.61
C VAL A 118 -7.33 21.14 7.89
N GLU A 119 -7.50 22.35 8.42
CA GLU A 119 -8.52 22.60 9.43
C GLU A 119 -9.77 22.02 8.79
N ASP A 120 -10.39 21.06 9.46
CA ASP A 120 -11.68 20.51 9.07
C ASP A 120 -12.60 21.71 8.86
N VAL A 121 -12.79 22.10 7.60
CA VAL A 121 -13.73 23.14 7.24
C VAL A 121 -15.08 22.45 7.42
N ASP A 122 -15.72 22.70 8.56
CA ASP A 122 -17.08 22.25 8.84
C ASP A 122 -17.97 22.61 7.65
N GLU A 123 -18.39 21.58 6.92
CA GLU A 123 -19.19 21.64 5.70
C GLU A 123 -20.66 21.89 6.07
N ASP A 124 -20.96 23.02 6.73
CA ASP A 124 -22.33 23.35 7.17
C ASP A 124 -22.78 24.79 6.81
N THR A 125 -22.09 25.44 5.87
CA THR A 125 -22.57 26.72 5.30
C THR A 125 -23.10 26.50 3.89
N ALA A 126 -24.35 26.05 3.79
CA ALA A 126 -25.07 26.04 2.52
C ALA A 126 -25.15 27.48 1.96
N PRO A 127 -24.69 27.75 0.71
CA PRO A 127 -24.89 29.05 0.11
C PRO A 127 -26.39 29.24 -0.18
N SER A 128 -27.00 30.21 0.50
CA SER A 128 -28.32 30.71 0.17
C SER A 128 -28.27 31.34 -1.23
N VAL A 129 -28.64 30.56 -2.24
CA VAL A 129 -28.91 31.05 -3.59
C VAL A 129 -30.14 31.98 -3.55
N PHE A 130 -29.88 33.28 -3.48
CA PHE A 130 -30.83 34.32 -3.82
C PHE A 130 -31.05 34.27 -5.35
N PHE A 131 -32.15 33.65 -5.78
CA PHE A 131 -32.66 33.85 -7.13
C PHE A 131 -33.29 35.24 -7.22
N SER A 132 -32.54 36.23 -7.72
CA SER A 132 -33.14 37.44 -8.26
C SER A 132 -33.83 37.09 -9.58
N VAL A 133 -35.16 37.07 -9.56
CA VAL A 133 -35.99 36.99 -10.76
C VAL A 133 -36.16 38.41 -11.28
N ASP A 134 -35.28 38.83 -12.18
CA ASP A 134 -35.49 40.05 -12.98
C ASP A 134 -35.24 39.72 -14.44
N ASN A 135 -36.28 39.28 -15.15
CA ASN A 135 -36.50 39.67 -16.54
C ASN A 135 -37.84 39.16 -17.08
N LEU A 136 -38.72 40.08 -17.48
CA LEU A 136 -39.33 40.14 -18.82
C LEU A 136 -40.42 41.21 -18.86
N LEU A 137 -40.05 42.41 -19.30
CA LEU A 137 -40.98 43.38 -19.90
C LEU A 137 -40.17 44.42 -20.72
N ASN A 138 -39.78 44.02 -21.94
CA ASN A 138 -39.96 44.77 -23.20
C ASN A 138 -39.23 44.09 -24.35
#